data_AF-A0A4C1WXK0-F1
#
_entry.id   AF-A0A4C1WXK0-F1
#
_cell.length_a   1.000
_cell.length_b   1.000
_cell.length_c   1.000
_cell.angle_alpha   90.00
_cell.angle_beta   90.00
_cell.angle_gamma   90.00
#
_symmetry.space_group_name_H-M   'P 1'
#
loop_
_entity.id
_entity.type
_entity.pdbx_description
1 polymer ?
#
loop_
_entity_poly.entity_id
_entity_poly.type
_entity_poly.pdbx_seq_one_letter_code
_entity_poly.pdbx_strand_id
1 'polypeptide(L)'
;MREGSLATVTYETLRYLQDTECKTQNADAIEKFLEAMKAFKLTKIEKLMMVNTPPKTELEIQLIVQESEERLSESEVKQIIEIANEFLGSS
;
A
#
# COMPACT_ATOMS: atom_id res chain seq x y z
N MET A 1 -4.72 24.66 -26.72
CA MET A 1 -4.33 23.72 -25.64
C MET A 1 -5.65 23.20 -25.06
N ARG A 2 -5.89 21.88 -25.05
CA ARG A 2 -7.23 21.30 -24.79
C ARG A 2 -7.57 21.32 -23.30
N GLU A 3 -8.24 22.39 -22.84
CA GLU A 3 -8.73 22.48 -21.45
C GLU A 3 -9.72 21.36 -21.09
N GLY A 4 -10.50 20.86 -22.06
CA GLY A 4 -11.39 19.70 -21.87
C GLY A 4 -10.67 18.36 -21.63
N SER A 5 -9.38 18.25 -21.97
CA SER A 5 -8.62 17.01 -21.72
C SER A 5 -8.17 16.88 -20.27
N LEU A 6 -7.86 18.00 -19.61
CA LEU A 6 -7.38 17.98 -18.23
C LEU A 6 -8.52 17.69 -17.26
N ALA A 7 -9.69 18.30 -17.46
CA ALA A 7 -10.87 18.06 -16.62
C ALA A 7 -11.29 16.58 -16.62
N THR A 8 -11.29 15.93 -17.79
CA THR A 8 -11.60 14.49 -17.91
C THR A 8 -10.53 13.63 -17.25
N VAL A 9 -9.25 13.89 -17.51
CA VAL A 9 -8.15 13.13 -16.87
C VAL A 9 -8.17 13.27 -15.35
N THR A 10 -8.40 14.47 -14.83
CA THR A 10 -8.51 14.70 -13.39
C THR A 10 -9.72 14.00 -12.79
N TYR A 11 -10.88 14.04 -13.47
CA TYR A 11 -12.09 13.37 -13.01
C TYR A 11 -11.95 11.85 -13.00
N GLU A 12 -11.43 11.25 -14.08
CA GLU A 12 -11.22 9.81 -14.18
C GLU A 12 -10.17 9.33 -13.16
N THR A 13 -9.08 10.09 -12.98
CA THR A 13 -8.05 9.76 -11.99
C THR A 13 -8.60 9.87 -10.57
N LEU A 14 -9.34 10.93 -10.25
CA LEU A 14 -9.95 11.10 -8.93
C LEU A 14 -10.99 10.00 -8.67
N ARG A 15 -11.81 9.66 -9.66
CA ARG A 15 -12.79 8.59 -9.55
C ARG A 15 -12.13 7.23 -9.31
N TYR A 16 -11.08 6.91 -10.06
CA TYR A 16 -10.30 5.69 -9.84
C TYR A 16 -9.72 5.65 -8.43
N LEU A 17 -9.11 6.74 -7.95
CA LEU A 17 -8.57 6.84 -6.59
C LEU A 17 -9.65 6.85 -5.48
N GLN A 18 -10.88 7.25 -5.80
CA GLN A 18 -12.02 7.17 -4.88
C GLN A 18 -12.57 5.74 -4.75
N ASP A 19 -12.44 4.94 -5.81
CA ASP A 19 -12.83 3.52 -5.83
C ASP A 19 -11.73 2.61 -5.24
N THR A 20 -10.54 3.14 -4.90
CA THR A 20 -9.48 2.41 -4.21
C THR A 20 -9.47 2.65 -2.69
N GLU A 21 -8.76 1.77 -1.97
CA GLU A 21 -8.49 1.90 -0.52
C GLU A 21 -7.70 3.19 -0.18
N CYS A 22 -7.19 3.92 -1.17
CA CYS A 22 -6.52 5.22 -0.98
C CYS A 22 -7.45 6.29 -0.39
N LYS A 23 -8.78 6.13 -0.48
CA LYS A 23 -9.75 7.10 0.04
C LYS A 23 -9.67 7.29 1.56
N THR A 24 -9.31 6.25 2.29
CA THR A 24 -9.23 6.25 3.76
C THR A 24 -7.83 6.52 4.28
N GLN A 25 -6.82 6.52 3.40
CA GLN A 25 -5.43 6.74 3.75
C GLN A 25 -5.16 8.22 4.07
N ASN A 26 -4.44 8.44 5.17
CA ASN A 26 -3.98 9.76 5.60
C ASN A 26 -2.45 9.80 5.63
N ALA A 27 -1.85 10.99 5.44
CA ALA A 27 -0.40 11.15 5.42
C ALA A 27 0.27 10.65 6.70
N ASP A 28 -0.32 10.92 7.86
CA ASP A 28 0.14 10.44 9.17
C ASP A 28 0.11 8.90 9.29
N ALA A 29 -0.92 8.27 8.72
CA ALA A 29 -1.04 6.81 8.72
C ALA A 29 0.00 6.15 7.81
N ILE A 30 0.26 6.74 6.63
CA ILE A 30 1.31 6.28 5.71
C ILE A 30 2.69 6.46 6.37
N GLU A 31 2.94 7.58 7.05
CA GLU A 31 4.21 7.79 7.75
C GLU A 31 4.42 6.73 8.84
N LYS A 32 3.43 6.49 9.69
CA LYS A 32 3.46 5.44 10.72
C LYS A 32 3.65 4.04 10.13
N PHE A 33 2.97 3.73 9.03
CA PHE A 33 3.17 2.48 8.29
C PHE A 33 4.63 2.35 7.81
N LEU A 34 5.17 3.39 7.18
CA LEU A 34 6.55 3.39 6.68
C LEU A 34 7.57 3.27 7.82
N GLU A 35 7.29 3.85 8.98
CA GLU A 35 8.09 3.71 10.20
C GLU A 35 8.09 2.28 10.73
N ALA A 36 6.90 1.68 10.89
CA ALA A 36 6.77 0.29 11.31
C ALA A 36 7.47 -0.67 10.31
N MET A 37 7.37 -0.37 9.02
CA MET A 37 8.04 -1.11 7.95
C MET A 37 9.57 -0.94 7.92
N LYS A 38 10.18 -0.08 8.75
CA LYS A 38 11.65 0.00 8.91
C LYS A 38 12.21 -1.24 9.62
N ALA A 39 11.40 -1.93 10.42
CA ALA A 39 11.81 -3.16 11.10
C ALA A 39 12.07 -4.31 10.11
N PHE A 40 11.37 -4.31 8.97
CA PHE A 40 11.51 -5.33 7.94
C PHE A 40 12.49 -4.90 6.84
N LYS A 41 13.20 -5.87 6.27
CA LYS A 41 14.17 -5.65 5.19
C LYS A 41 13.48 -5.50 3.83
N LEU A 42 12.59 -4.52 3.72
CA LEU A 42 11.83 -4.21 2.50
C LEU A 42 12.48 -3.06 1.71
N THR A 43 12.41 -3.16 0.38
CA THR A 43 12.85 -2.12 -0.54
C THR A 43 11.85 -0.97 -0.58
N LYS A 44 12.29 0.21 -1.07
CA LYS A 44 11.40 1.37 -1.22
C LYS A 44 10.21 1.09 -2.14
N ILE A 45 10.41 0.27 -3.17
CA ILE A 45 9.38 -0.08 -4.14
C ILE A 45 8.33 -0.98 -3.49
N GLU A 46 8.76 -1.99 -2.70
CA GLU A 46 7.84 -2.87 -1.98
C GLU A 46 6.96 -2.10 -1.00
N LYS A 47 7.56 -1.18 -0.24
CA LYS A 47 6.82 -0.30 0.68
C LYS A 47 5.80 0.56 -0.06
N LEU A 48 6.19 1.12 -1.21
CA LEU A 48 5.29 1.92 -2.05
C LEU A 48 4.14 1.07 -2.59
N MET A 49 4.42 -0.16 -3.03
CA MET A 49 3.41 -1.09 -3.52
C MET A 49 2.42 -1.49 -2.42
N MET A 50 2.88 -1.74 -1.20
CA MET A 50 2.00 -2.02 -0.06
C MET A 50 1.14 -0.80 0.33
N VAL A 51 1.66 0.42 0.20
CA VAL A 51 0.85 1.63 0.43
C VAL A 51 -0.22 1.77 -0.65
N ASN A 52 0.13 1.56 -1.91
CA ASN A 52 -0.84 1.64 -3.02
C ASN A 52 -1.89 0.54 -2.97
N THR A 53 -1.48 -0.67 -2.58
CA THR A 53 -2.33 -1.85 -2.47
C THR A 53 -2.03 -2.54 -1.13
N PRO A 54 -2.77 -2.20 -0.06
CA PRO A 54 -2.58 -2.79 1.26
C PRO A 54 -2.77 -4.32 1.21
N PRO A 55 -1.75 -5.12 1.60
CA PRO A 55 -1.88 -6.57 1.61
C PRO A 55 -2.80 -7.02 2.75
N LYS A 56 -3.82 -7.80 2.42
CA LYS A 56 -4.77 -8.43 3.35
C LYS A 56 -4.45 -9.90 3.58
N THR A 57 -3.66 -10.50 2.67
CA THR A 57 -3.31 -11.92 2.72
C THR A 57 -1.81 -12.13 2.46
N GLU A 58 -1.29 -13.26 2.92
CA GLU A 58 0.11 -13.66 2.69
C GLU A 58 0.44 -13.79 1.20
N LEU A 59 -0.51 -14.30 0.41
CA LEU A 59 -0.42 -14.39 -1.05
C LEU A 59 -0.15 -13.02 -1.70
N GLU A 60 -0.79 -11.96 -1.23
CA GLU A 60 -0.55 -10.60 -1.75
C GLU A 60 0.85 -10.09 -1.39
N ILE A 61 1.37 -10.44 -0.21
CA ILE A 61 2.76 -10.12 0.16
C ILE A 61 3.74 -10.84 -0.75
N GLN A 62 3.49 -12.10 -1.09
CA GLN A 62 4.32 -12.86 -2.03
C GLN A 62 4.31 -12.25 -3.44
N LEU A 63 3.21 -11.61 -3.85
CA LEU A 63 3.12 -10.90 -5.12
C LEU A 63 3.86 -9.55 -5.10
N ILE A 64 3.93 -8.88 -3.94
CA ILE A 64 4.56 -7.56 -3.79
C ILE A 64 6.07 -7.70 -3.54
N VAL A 65 6.48 -8.63 -2.68
CA VAL A 65 7.85 -8.81 -2.20
C VAL A 65 8.48 -10.00 -2.91
N GLN A 66 9.50 -9.73 -3.73
CA GLN A 66 10.27 -10.78 -4.40
C GLN A 66 11.03 -11.62 -3.37
N GLU A 67 10.98 -12.95 -3.56
CA GLU A 67 11.65 -13.93 -2.69
C GLU A 67 11.25 -13.73 -1.22
N SER A 68 9.98 -13.39 -0.98
CA SER A 68 9.45 -13.12 0.35
C SER A 68 9.65 -14.31 1.31
N GLU A 69 9.55 -15.55 0.83
CA GLU A 69 9.78 -16.76 1.63
C GLU A 69 11.23 -16.90 2.14
N GLU A 70 12.21 -16.33 1.43
CA GLU A 70 13.61 -16.31 1.87
C GLU A 70 13.96 -15.07 2.70
N ARG A 71 13.20 -13.98 2.53
CA ARG A 71 13.48 -12.66 3.12
C ARG A 71 12.67 -12.35 4.37
N LEU A 72 11.51 -12.98 4.53
CA LEU A 72 10.54 -12.74 5.58
C LEU A 72 10.14 -14.07 6.22
N SER A 73 10.11 -14.09 7.54
CA SER A 73 9.58 -15.20 8.33
C SER A 73 8.05 -15.16 8.33
N GLU A 74 7.37 -16.29 8.51
CA GLU A 74 5.90 -16.34 8.63
C GLU A 74 5.34 -15.35 9.68
N SER A 75 6.09 -15.13 10.77
CA SER A 75 5.72 -14.14 11.80
C SER A 75 5.81 -12.71 11.29
N GLU A 76 6.82 -12.39 10.49
CA GLU A 76 7.01 -11.05 9.91
C GLU A 76 5.93 -10.77 8.87
N VAL A 77 5.57 -11.77 8.05
CA VAL A 77 4.46 -11.69 7.11
C VAL A 77 3.16 -11.36 7.85
N LYS A 78 2.84 -12.08 8.93
CA LYS A 78 1.64 -11.80 9.74
C LYS A 78 1.67 -10.39 10.33
N GLN A 79 2.80 -9.95 10.87
CA GLN A 79 2.95 -8.59 11.40
C GLN A 79 2.76 -7.53 10.30
N ILE A 80 3.28 -7.76 9.09
CA ILE A 80 3.09 -6.84 7.96
C ILE A 80 1.61 -6.71 7.61
N ILE A 81 0.85 -7.81 7.60
CA ILE A 81 -0.60 -7.80 7.35
C ILE A 81 -1.34 -7.06 8.48
N GLU A 82 -0.97 -7.28 9.73
CA GLU A 82 -1.57 -6.56 10.87
C GLU A 82 -1.32 -5.06 10.79
N ILE A 83 -0.06 -4.64 10.55
CA ILE A 83 0.34 -3.24 10.37
C ILE A 83 -0.39 -2.60 9.18
N ALA A 84 -0.49 -3.32 8.06
CA ALA A 84 -1.21 -2.86 6.88
C ALA A 84 -2.71 -2.65 7.18
N ASN A 85 -3.35 -3.58 7.90
CA ASN A 85 -4.75 -3.42 8.28
C ASN A 85 -4.96 -2.30 9.33
N GLU A 86 -4.01 -2.12 10.25
CA GLU A 86 -4.11 -1.09 11.30
C GLU A 86 -3.97 0.34 10.74
N PHE A 87 -3.01 0.56 9.84
CA PHE A 87 -2.72 1.91 9.31
C PHE A 87 -3.34 2.20 7.95
N LEU A 88 -3.51 1.19 7.10
CA LEU A 88 -3.96 1.35 5.71
C LEU A 88 -5.29 0.65 5.42
N GLY A 89 -5.84 -0.11 6.38
CA GLY A 89 -7.09 -0.82 6.24
C GLY A 89 -8.29 0.12 6.27
N SER A 90 -9.14 0.05 5.26
CA SER A 90 -10.47 0.64 5.30
C SER A 90 -11.32 -0.11 6.32
N SER A 91 -11.57 0.51 7.49
CA SER A 91 -12.66 0.09 8.38
C SER A 91 -14.03 0.27 7.71
#